data_AF-A0A941ZT50-F1
#
_entry.id   AF-A0A941ZT50-F1
#
_cell.length_a   1.000
_cell.length_b   1.000
_cell.length_c   1.000
_cell.angle_alpha   90.00
_cell.angle_beta   90.00
_cell.angle_gamma   90.00
#
_symmetry.space_group_name_H-M   'P 1'
#
loop_
_entity.id
_entity.type
_entity.pdbx_description
1 polymer ?
#
loop_
_entity_poly.entity_id
_entity_poly.type
_entity_poly.pdbx_seq_one_letter_code
_entity_poly.pdbx_strand_id
1 'polypeptide(L)' 'MSYAIDFPGPVTLPVVESNKAFPVGRIYCVGRNYAEHAREMGHDPDREPPFFFMKPADAIVPNGAT' A
#
# COMPACT_ATOMS: atom_id res chain seq x y z
N MET A 1 -0.76 -26.39 14.82
CA MET A 1 -1.90 -26.23 13.87
C MET A 1 -1.34 -26.35 12.47
N SER A 2 -1.96 -27.17 11.63
CA SER A 2 -1.65 -27.28 10.21
C SER A 2 -2.73 -26.58 9.39
N TYR A 3 -2.35 -26.05 8.23
CA TYR A 3 -3.29 -25.48 7.28
C TYR A 3 -3.88 -26.59 6.39
N ALA A 4 -5.11 -26.40 5.91
CA ALA A 4 -5.75 -27.32 4.98
C ALA A 4 -5.17 -27.24 3.55
N ILE A 5 -4.46 -26.14 3.24
CA ILE A 5 -3.75 -25.88 1.99
C ILE A 5 -2.40 -25.20 2.29
N ASP A 6 -1.50 -25.19 1.32
CA ASP A 6 -0.21 -24.50 1.46
C ASP A 6 -0.42 -23.01 1.72
N PHE A 7 0.19 -22.51 2.79
CA PHE A 7 0.17 -21.11 3.14
C PHE A 7 1.50 -20.48 2.72
N PRO A 8 1.52 -19.51 1.78
CA PRO A 8 2.75 -18.93 1.24
C PRO A 8 3.55 -18.08 2.23
N GLY A 9 3.04 -17.90 3.46
CA GLY A 9 3.64 -17.01 4.45
C GLY A 9 3.15 -15.56 4.30
N PRO A 10 3.61 -14.66 5.19
CA PRO A 10 3.30 -13.24 5.09
C PRO A 10 4.02 -12.60 3.89
N VAL A 11 3.39 -11.60 3.28
CA VAL A 11 4.06 -10.73 2.29
C VAL A 11 5.09 -9.88 3.00
N THR A 12 6.29 -9.75 2.43
CA THR A 12 7.39 -9.02 3.04
C THR A 12 8.06 -8.04 2.08
N LEU A 13 8.67 -6.99 2.64
CA LEU A 13 9.51 -6.03 1.91
C LEU A 13 10.96 -6.11 2.38
N PRO A 14 11.95 -5.89 1.49
CA PRO A 14 13.34 -5.78 1.89
C PRO A 14 13.58 -4.51 2.72
N VAL A 15 14.47 -4.59 3.71
CA VAL A 15 14.93 -3.43 4.47
C VAL A 15 16.27 -2.99 3.90
N VAL A 16 16.38 -1.71 3.52
CA VAL A 16 17.61 -1.12 2.98
C VAL A 16 18.77 -1.35 3.96
N GLU A 17 19.93 -1.77 3.44
CA GLU A 17 21.15 -2.07 4.23
C GLU A 17 20.94 -3.16 5.30
N SER A 18 20.01 -4.09 5.08
CA SER A 18 19.76 -5.20 6.00
C SER A 18 19.43 -6.51 5.28
N ASN A 19 19.79 -7.62 5.90
CA ASN A 19 19.35 -8.97 5.48
C ASN A 19 18.00 -9.36 6.11
N LYS A 20 17.28 -8.41 6.72
CA LYS A 20 15.96 -8.62 7.33
C LYS A 20 14.85 -8.21 6.37
N ALA A 21 13.69 -8.83 6.54
CA ALA A 21 12.46 -8.50 5.81
C ALA A 21 11.40 -7.94 6.75
N PHE A 22 10.64 -6.95 6.28
CA PHE A 22 9.54 -6.35 7.03
C PHE A 22 8.20 -7.02 6.64
N PRO A 23 7.47 -7.65 7.57
CA PRO A 23 6.18 -8.27 7.27
C PRO A 23 5.10 -7.19 7.10
N VAL A 24 4.44 -7.20 5.95
CA VAL A 24 3.38 -6.24 5.61
C VAL A 24 2.07 -6.68 6.26
N GLY A 25 1.47 -5.80 7.07
CA GLY A 25 0.16 -6.03 7.68
C GLY A 25 -0.99 -5.51 6.81
N ARG A 26 -1.25 -4.19 6.86
CA ARG A 26 -2.28 -3.52 6.09
C ARG A 26 -1.67 -2.36 5.31
N ILE A 27 -2.14 -2.17 4.07
CA ILE A 27 -1.74 -1.03 3.23
C ILE A 27 -2.88 -0.02 3.25
N TYR A 28 -2.62 1.15 3.85
CA TYR A 28 -3.51 2.30 3.80
C TYR A 28 -3.00 3.28 2.75
N CYS A 29 -3.90 3.75 1.91
CA CYS A 29 -3.61 4.72 0.85
C CYS A 29 -4.44 5.97 1.07
N VAL A 30 -3.86 7.13 0.82
CA VAL A 30 -4.54 8.43 0.93
C VAL A 30 -4.82 8.97 -0.46
N GLY A 31 -6.09 9.18 -0.78
CA GLY A 31 -6.55 9.81 -2.01
C GLY A 31 -6.59 11.33 -1.89
N ARG A 32 -6.24 12.04 -2.98
CA ARG A 32 -6.31 13.51 -3.10
C ARG A 32 -5.55 14.28 -2.01
N ASN A 33 -4.40 13.77 -1.57
CA ASN A 33 -3.58 14.42 -0.54
C ASN A 33 -2.64 15.52 -1.08
N TYR A 34 -2.77 15.91 -2.35
CA TYR A 34 -2.02 16.97 -3.00
C TYR A 34 -2.99 17.86 -3.77
N ALA A 35 -2.95 19.17 -3.53
CA ALA A 35 -3.94 20.12 -4.04
C ALA A 35 -3.96 20.19 -5.58
N GLU A 36 -2.80 20.16 -6.24
CA GLU A 36 -2.72 20.15 -7.70
C GLU A 36 -3.34 18.88 -8.30
N HIS A 37 -3.03 17.72 -7.71
CA HIS A 37 -3.60 16.45 -8.17
C HIS A 37 -5.12 16.36 -7.91
N ALA A 38 -5.61 16.91 -6.80
CA ALA A 38 -7.05 17.01 -6.55
C ALA A 38 -7.73 17.84 -7.66
N ARG A 39 -7.17 19.00 -8.01
CA ARG A 39 -7.68 19.87 -9.09
C ARG A 39 -7.61 19.21 -10.47
N GLU A 40 -6.51 18.51 -10.77
CA GLU A 40 -6.36 17.71 -12.01
C GLU A 40 -7.52 16.72 -12.19
N MET A 41 -7.94 16.11 -11.08
CA MET A 41 -9.04 15.13 -11.05
C MET A 41 -10.43 15.77 -10.95
N GLY A 42 -10.54 17.11 -11.03
CA GLY A 42 -11.81 17.84 -10.98
C GLY A 42 -12.36 18.09 -9.58
N HIS A 43 -11.50 18.05 -8.56
CA HIS A 43 -11.89 18.23 -7.15
C HIS A 43 -11.37 19.55 -6.57
N ASP A 44 -12.12 20.10 -5.63
CA ASP A 44 -11.75 21.30 -4.87
C ASP A 44 -11.08 20.89 -3.54
N PRO A 45 -9.75 20.99 -3.42
CA PRO A 45 -9.04 20.58 -2.21
C PRO A 45 -9.35 21.45 -0.99
N ASP A 46 -9.93 22.65 -1.18
CA ASP A 46 -10.31 23.54 -0.07
C ASP A 46 -11.70 23.19 0.49
N ARG A 47 -12.45 22.31 -0.19
CA ARG A 47 -13.80 21.86 0.21
C ARG A 47 -13.90 20.36 0.47
N GLU A 48 -13.10 19.55 -0.21
CA GLU A 48 -13.10 18.09 -0.09
C GLU A 48 -11.82 17.61 0.62
N PRO A 49 -11.91 17.00 1.81
CA PRO A 49 -10.72 16.49 2.49
C PRO A 49 -10.16 15.24 1.78
N PRO A 50 -8.89 14.89 2.05
CA PRO A 50 -8.34 13.60 1.66
C PRO A 50 -9.15 12.44 2.25
N PHE A 51 -9.13 11.29 1.59
CA PHE A 51 -9.83 10.09 2.04
C PHE A 51 -8.92 8.87 2.04
N PHE A 52 -9.31 7.84 2.80
CA PHE A 52 -8.56 6.58 2.90
C PHE A 52 -9.20 5.48 2.07
N PHE A 53 -8.36 4.66 1.46
CA PHE A 53 -8.73 3.36 0.90
C PHE A 53 -7.60 2.35 1.21
N MET A 54 -7.83 1.08 0.90
CA MET A 54 -6.89 0.01 1.21
C MET A 54 -6.53 -0.80 -0.01
N LYS A 55 -5.34 -1.40 0.03
CA LYS A 55 -4.92 -2.50 -0.86
C LYS A 55 -4.64 -3.75 -0.02
N PRO A 56 -4.90 -4.95 -0.55
CA PRO A 56 -4.50 -6.17 0.13
C PRO A 56 -2.96 -6.25 0.17
N ALA A 57 -2.41 -6.95 1.17
CA ALA A 57 -0.97 -6.96 1.42
C ALA A 57 -0.17 -7.55 0.25
N ASP A 58 -0.77 -8.47 -0.52
CA ASP A 58 -0.21 -9.13 -1.69
C ASP A 58 -0.24 -8.27 -2.98
N ALA A 59 -0.87 -7.10 -2.95
CA ALA A 59 -0.82 -6.15 -4.06
C ALA A 59 0.49 -5.35 -4.13
N ILE A 60 1.38 -5.48 -3.15
CA ILE A 60 2.68 -4.79 -3.14
C ILE A 60 3.75 -5.68 -3.77
N VAL A 61 4.54 -5.08 -4.65
CA VAL A 61 5.70 -5.72 -5.29
C VAL A 61 6.92 -4.80 -5.14
N PRO A 62 8.15 -5.34 -5.24
CA PRO A 62 9.35 -4.51 -5.26
C PRO A 62 9.27 -3.43 -6.35
N ASN A 63 9.83 -2.26 -6.07
CA ASN A 63 9.85 -1.17 -7.05
C ASN A 63 10.55 -1.62 -8.34
N GLY A 64 9.90 -1.41 -9.49
CA GLY A 64 10.38 -1.85 -10.81
C GLY A 64 10.05 -3.30 -11.17
N ALA A 65 9.39 -4.06 -10.30
CA ALA A 65 8.78 -5.34 -10.67
C ALA A 65 7.46 -5.09 -11.41
N THR A 66 7.15 -5.93 -12.40
CA THR A 66 5.87 -5.95 -13.14
C THR A 66 5.04 -7.15 -12.73
#